data_AF-A0A4R3JVW5-F1
#
_entry.id   AF-A0A4R3JVW5-F1
#
_cell.length_a   1.000
_cell.length_b   1.000
_cell.length_c   1.000
_cell.angle_alpha   90.00
_cell.angle_beta   90.00
_cell.angle_gamma   90.00
#
_symmetry.space_group_name_H-M   'P 1'
#
loop_
_entity.id
_entity.type
_entity.pdbx_description
1 polymer ?
#
loop_
_entity_poly.entity_id
_entity_poly.type
_entity_poly.pdbx_seq_one_letter_code
_entity_poly.pdbx_strand_id
1 'polypeptide(L)' 'MSQIDTILTLIAQKHLGIDTLQTRHADSLDFHDTAVWCLKDALEAAFQAGVEFAASNPKAKDAEIAKD' A
#
# COMPACT_ATOMS: atom_id res chain seq x y z
N MET A 1 2.70 -9.76 -9.56
CA MET A 1 2.69 -8.75 -8.49
C MET A 1 2.39 -7.42 -9.16
N SER A 2 1.32 -6.75 -8.74
CA SER A 2 0.91 -5.46 -9.29
C SER A 2 1.87 -4.35 -8.80
N GLN A 3 1.90 -3.20 -9.47
CA GLN A 3 2.66 -2.04 -8.99
C GLN A 3 2.18 -1.60 -7.60
N ILE A 4 0.88 -1.74 -7.31
CA ILE A 4 0.29 -1.45 -6.00
C ILE A 4 0.86 -2.42 -4.96
N ASP A 5 0.92 -3.72 -5.26
CA ASP A 5 1.48 -4.72 -4.34
C ASP A 5 2.92 -4.39 -3.96
N THR A 6 3.73 -3.95 -4.93
CA THR A 6 5.12 -3.53 -4.70
C THR A 6 5.20 -2.31 -3.79
N ILE A 7 4.38 -1.29 -4.04
CA ILE A 7 4.33 -0.07 -3.22
C ILE A 7 3.92 -0.40 -1.78
N LEU A 8 2.85 -1.19 -1.60
CA LEU A 8 2.38 -1.59 -0.28
C LEU A 8 3.42 -2.41 0.47
N THR A 9 4.12 -3.32 -0.22
CA THR A 9 5.20 -4.12 0.38
C THR A 9 6.34 -3.22 0.87
N LEU A 10 6.77 -2.22 0.09
CA LEU A 10 7.81 -1.29 0.50
C LEU A 10 7.40 -0.45 1.72
N ILE A 11 6.12 -0.04 1.80
CA ILE A 11 5.58 0.68 2.96
C ILE A 11 5.58 -0.21 4.20
N ALA A 12 5.13 -1.46 4.07
CA ALA A 12 5.12 -2.43 5.17
C ALA A 12 6.54 -2.70 5.70
N GLN A 13 7.52 -2.87 4.81
CA GLN A 13 8.92 -3.04 5.17
C GLN A 13 9.46 -1.82 5.94
N LYS A 14 9.15 -0.61 5.45
CA LYS A 14 9.67 0.63 6.02
C LYS A 14 9.05 1.00 7.37
N HIS A 15 7.73 0.89 7.50
CA HIS A 15 7.00 1.42 8.66
C HIS A 15 6.64 0.34 9.68
N LEU A 16 6.46 -0.90 9.23
CA LEU A 16 5.96 -2.00 10.06
C LEU A 16 7.03 -3.07 10.33
N GLY A 17 8.16 -3.05 9.60
CA GLY A 17 9.19 -4.09 9.69
C GLY A 17 8.73 -5.45 9.15
N ILE A 18 7.71 -5.46 8.28
CA ILE A 18 7.14 -6.67 7.69
C ILE A 18 7.73 -6.90 6.30
N ASP A 19 8.42 -8.02 6.11
CA ASP A 19 9.13 -8.33 4.85
C ASP A 19 8.22 -8.52 3.64
N THR A 20 7.03 -9.09 3.85
CA THR A 20 6.07 -9.42 2.80
C THR A 20 4.63 -9.32 3.30
N LEU A 21 3.73 -8.87 2.42
CA LEU A 21 2.28 -8.88 2.66
C LEU A 21 1.58 -10.13 2.12
N GLN A 22 2.34 -11.10 1.59
CA GLN A 22 1.79 -12.39 1.18
C GLN A 22 1.51 -13.26 2.40
N THR A 23 0.34 -13.91 2.42
CA THR A 23 0.01 -14.91 3.45
C THR A 23 0.91 -16.13 3.31
N ARG A 24 1.51 -16.55 4.43
CA ARG A 24 2.45 -17.69 4.51
C ARG A 24 1.88 -18.89 5.27
N HIS A 25 0.66 -18.77 5.79
CA HIS A 25 -0.04 -19.79 6.57
C HIS A 25 0.74 -20.27 7.80
N ALA A 26 1.43 -19.33 8.47
CA ALA A 26 2.18 -19.59 9.68
C ALA A 26 2.07 -18.41 10.65
N ASP A 27 1.66 -18.69 11.90
CA ASP A 27 1.32 -17.64 12.86
C ASP A 27 2.46 -16.63 13.06
N SER A 28 3.68 -17.13 13.29
CA SER A 28 4.87 -16.28 13.50
C SER A 28 5.30 -15.47 12.28
N LEU A 29 4.74 -15.76 11.11
CA LEU A 29 5.07 -15.12 9.85
C LEU A 29 3.97 -14.15 9.39
N ASP A 30 2.71 -14.41 9.77
CA ASP A 30 1.53 -13.69 9.31
C ASP A 30 0.93 -12.74 10.37
N PHE A 31 1.23 -12.95 11.65
CA PHE A 31 0.77 -12.07 12.74
C PHE A 31 1.92 -11.24 13.29
N HIS A 32 1.70 -9.93 13.41
CA HIS A 32 2.71 -8.96 13.82
C HIS A 32 2.16 -8.01 14.88
N ASP A 33 2.83 -7.94 16.03
CA ASP A 33 2.56 -6.91 17.03
C ASP A 33 3.13 -5.59 16.54
N THR A 34 2.23 -4.64 16.25
CA THR A 34 2.58 -3.35 15.65
C THR A 34 2.15 -2.21 16.55
N ALA A 35 3.05 -1.28 16.82
CA ALA A 35 2.69 -0.08 17.55
C ALA A 35 1.73 0.81 16.74
N VAL A 36 0.73 1.38 17.41
CA VAL A 36 -0.32 2.17 16.75
C VAL A 36 0.20 3.39 15.99
N TRP A 37 1.34 3.96 16.40
CA TRP A 37 1.99 5.05 15.67
C TRP A 37 2.64 4.58 14.37
N CYS A 38 3.32 3.41 14.36
CA CYS A 38 3.86 2.82 13.13
C CYS A 38 2.75 2.48 12.14
N LEU A 39 1.62 1.95 12.64
CA LEU A 39 0.44 1.69 11.82
C LEU A 39 -0.13 2.97 11.20
N LYS A 40 -0.23 4.04 11.98
CA LYS A 40 -0.67 5.37 11.49
C LYS A 40 0.26 5.88 10.38
N ASP A 41 1.58 5.82 10.58
CA ASP A 41 2.55 6.28 9.59
C ASP A 41 2.47 5.45 8.30
N ALA A 42 2.28 4.13 8.40
CA ALA A 42 2.11 3.25 7.25
C ALA A 42 0.84 3.58 6.44
N LEU A 43 -0.27 3.85 7.12
CA LEU A 43 -1.54 4.21 6.48
C LEU A 43 -1.45 5.58 5.79
N GLU A 44 -0.80 6.57 6.42
CA GLU A 44 -0.56 7.88 5.80
C GLU A 44 0.32 7.76 4.55
N ALA A 45 1.40 6.97 4.63
CA ALA A 45 2.26 6.70 3.48
C ALA A 45 1.51 5.98 2.35
N ALA A 46 0.65 5.02 2.67
CA ALA A 46 -0.16 4.29 1.68
C ALA A 46 -1.17 5.22 0.99
N PHE A 47 -1.81 6.11 1.74
CA PHE A 47 -2.73 7.10 1.18
C PHE A 47 -2.01 8.06 0.22
N GLN A 48 -0.88 8.62 0.65
CA GLN A 48 -0.08 9.53 -0.18
C GLN A 48 0.43 8.84 -1.45
N ALA A 49 0.93 7.61 -1.34
CA ALA A 49 1.36 6.82 -2.49
C ALA A 49 0.21 6.52 -3.46
N GLY A 50 -1.02 6.31 -2.95
CA GLY A 50 -2.22 6.18 -3.77
C GLY A 50 -2.56 7.44 -4.56
N VAL A 51 -2.44 8.61 -3.92
CA VAL A 51 -2.63 9.92 -4.58
C VAL A 51 -1.59 10.13 -5.69
N GLU A 52 -0.32 9.83 -5.42
CA GLU A 52 0.77 9.93 -6.40
C GLU A 52 0.62 8.92 -7.55
N PHE A 53 0.18 7.70 -7.24
CA PHE A 53 -0.11 6.68 -8.24
C PHE A 53 -1.24 7.12 -9.19
N ALA A 54 -2.31 7.72 -8.65
CA ALA A 54 -3.39 8.27 -9.47
C ALA A 54 -2.93 9.47 -10.32
N ALA A 55 -2.09 10.34 -9.77
CA ALA A 55 -1.55 11.49 -10.50
C ALA A 55 -0.60 11.08 -11.64
N SER A 56 0.17 10.00 -11.45
CA SER A 56 1.14 9.48 -12.42
C SER A 56 0.54 8.55 -13.48
N ASN A 57 -0.73 8.14 -13.33
CA ASN A 57 -1.42 7.26 -14.28
C ASN A 57 -2.56 8.01 -15.01
N PRO A 58 -2.36 8.47 -16.26
CA PRO A 58 -3.34 9.31 -16.98
C PRO A 58 -4.68 8.62 -17.29
N LYS A 59 -4.74 7.28 -17.25
CA LYS A 59 -5.96 6.51 -17.59
C LYS A 59 -7.17 6.78 -16.68
N ALA A 60 -6.99 7.44 -15.53
CA ALA A 60 -8.10 7.86 -14.68
C ALA A 60 -8.80 9.14 -15.17
N LYS A 61 -8.13 9.98 -15.98
CA LYS A 61 -8.73 11.24 -16.47
C LYS A 61 -9.66 11.05 -17.67
N ASP A 62 -9.46 10.00 -18.46
CA ASP A 62 -10.26 9.77 -19.68
C ASP A 62 -11.61 9.06 -19.40
N ALA A 63 -11.79 8.45 -18.22
CA ALA A 63 -13.04 7.78 -17.85
C ALA A 63 -14.12 8.72 -17.30
N GLU A 64 -13.76 9.93 -16.88
CA GLU A 64 -14.72 10.95 -16.39
C GLU A 64 -15.25 11.85 -17.52
N ILE A 65 -14.58 11.98 -18.66
CA ILE A 65 -14.98 12.86 -19.77
C ILE A 65 -16.00 12.17 -20.71
N ALA A 66 -16.23 10.86 -20.60
CA ALA A 66 -17.15 10.11 -21.45
C ALA A 66 -18.60 9.99 -20.88
N LYS A 67 -18.96 10.84 -19.92
CA LYS A 67 -20.32 10.88 -19.33
C LYS A 67 -20.90 12.30 -19.36
N ASP A 68 -21.02 12.86 -20.55
CA ASP A 68 -21.91 14.00 -20.85
C ASP A 68 -22.65 13.72 -22.17
#